data_AF-A0A5B8NAA8-F1
#
_entry.id   AF-A0A5B8NAA8-F1
#
_cell.length_a   1.000
_cell.length_b   1.000
_cell.length_c   1.000
_cell.angle_alpha   90.00
_cell.angle_beta   90.00
_cell.angle_gamma   90.00
#
_symmetry.space_group_name_H-M   'P 1'
#
loop_
_entity.id
_entity.type
_entity.pdbx_description
1 polymer ?
#
loop_
_entity_poly.entity_id
_entity_poly.type
_entity_poly.pdbx_seq_one_letter_code
_entity_poly.pdbx_strand_id
1 'polypeptide(L)'
;MAGTAQQTADSGKAPQERGTVVVYPGNAQRAPCSHESATYCEVARRLATIKGYDYGGLFDASRTYDGPVYFVPSDTFVSLEAARALGIRHEHHLFGGVVPYPFIATKTITHALPAPGAKAPPGWSPELAQRVHDVVLPGYSVFSIDDARDAGAALLRQGAVRVKMASGIGGLGQWVVADAGELDACLDALDAQEVARDGLVCERNLAQVETLSVGQVRVGELLASYCGTQRLTTNNAGEEVYGGSDLIVARGDFDALLQLDLAPPALQAIAQARAYHAAVLQSYPAMFASRCNYDVAQGCDEAGRRYSGVLEQSWRIGGASGAEVAALAAFRDDPALASVRASTVEVYGGDANVPADAVLYFQDVDERAGPITKYSTLAPHANP
;
A
#
# COMPACT_ATOMS: atom_id res chain seq x y z
N MET A 1 -22.29 -57.31 -29.19
CA MET A 1 -21.05 -56.57 -29.51
C MET A 1 -21.46 -55.15 -29.86
N ALA A 2 -21.69 -54.33 -28.83
CA ALA A 2 -22.04 -52.92 -28.97
C ALA A 2 -20.74 -52.12 -28.90
N GLY A 3 -20.39 -51.43 -29.98
CA GLY A 3 -19.24 -50.53 -30.04
C GLY A 3 -19.70 -49.10 -29.81
N THR A 4 -19.50 -48.59 -28.59
CA THR A 4 -19.69 -47.19 -28.24
C THR A 4 -18.44 -46.41 -28.64
N ALA A 5 -18.55 -45.56 -29.68
CA ALA A 5 -17.51 -44.61 -30.04
C ALA A 5 -17.56 -43.43 -29.07
N GLN A 6 -16.51 -43.30 -28.27
CA GLN A 6 -16.33 -42.25 -27.28
C GLN A 6 -15.86 -40.99 -28.01
N GLN A 7 -16.75 -40.02 -28.19
CA GLN A 7 -16.39 -38.66 -28.61
C GLN A 7 -15.57 -38.02 -27.48
N THR A 8 -14.29 -37.84 -27.72
CA THR A 8 -13.41 -37.00 -26.91
C THR A 8 -13.85 -35.56 -27.12
N ALA A 9 -14.50 -34.98 -26.10
CA ALA A 9 -14.77 -33.55 -26.02
C ALA A 9 -13.44 -32.84 -25.80
N ASP A 10 -12.88 -32.32 -26.89
CA ASP A 10 -11.77 -31.37 -26.86
C ASP A 10 -12.31 -30.06 -26.26
N SER A 11 -11.99 -29.84 -24.98
CA SER A 11 -12.34 -28.60 -24.28
C SER A 11 -11.37 -27.51 -24.73
N GLY A 12 -11.62 -26.97 -25.92
CA GLY A 12 -10.90 -25.82 -26.45
C GLY A 12 -10.96 -24.65 -25.47
N LYS A 13 -9.87 -24.44 -24.73
CA LYS A 13 -9.64 -23.21 -23.99
C LYS A 13 -9.64 -22.07 -25.02
N ALA A 14 -10.56 -21.11 -24.90
CA ALA A 14 -10.59 -19.95 -25.77
C ALA A 14 -9.18 -19.33 -25.84
N PRO A 15 -8.73 -18.85 -27.01
CA PRO A 15 -7.40 -18.24 -27.12
C PRO A 15 -7.29 -17.11 -26.10
N GLN A 16 -6.37 -17.26 -25.16
CA GLN A 16 -6.10 -16.25 -24.15
C GLN A 16 -5.62 -15.00 -24.88
N GLU A 17 -6.37 -13.90 -24.74
CA GLU A 17 -6.04 -12.64 -25.37
C GLU A 17 -4.64 -12.22 -24.93
N ARG A 18 -3.70 -12.17 -25.87
CA ARG A 18 -2.32 -11.77 -25.58
C ARG A 18 -2.31 -10.26 -25.34
N GLY A 19 -1.99 -9.86 -24.11
CA GLY A 19 -1.79 -8.46 -23.75
C GLY A 19 -0.36 -8.15 -23.37
N THR A 20 -0.10 -6.91 -22.98
CA THR A 20 1.21 -6.44 -22.53
C THR A 20 1.12 -5.82 -21.14
N VAL A 21 2.02 -6.20 -20.24
CA VAL A 21 2.20 -5.52 -18.95
C VAL A 21 3.29 -4.46 -19.09
N VAL A 22 3.01 -3.22 -18.69
CA VAL A 22 3.94 -2.11 -18.76
C VAL A 22 4.10 -1.44 -17.40
N VAL A 23 5.33 -1.04 -17.07
CA VAL A 23 5.58 -0.16 -15.91
C VAL A 23 5.25 1.26 -16.32
N TYR A 24 4.31 1.89 -15.62
CA TYR A 24 4.01 3.30 -15.82
C TYR A 24 4.78 4.11 -14.78
N PRO A 25 5.82 4.88 -15.17
CA PRO A 25 6.65 5.61 -14.22
C PRO A 25 5.90 6.71 -13.45
N GLY A 26 4.64 6.98 -13.81
CA GLY A 26 3.73 7.78 -12.98
C GLY A 26 4.00 9.28 -13.01
N ASN A 27 3.10 10.01 -12.36
CA ASN A 27 3.30 11.39 -11.93
C ASN A 27 3.91 11.40 -10.52
N ALA A 28 4.80 10.44 -10.22
CA ALA A 28 5.36 10.32 -8.88
C ALA A 28 5.96 11.67 -8.48
N GLN A 29 5.64 12.15 -7.27
CA GLN A 29 6.20 13.41 -6.75
C GLN A 29 7.74 13.41 -6.80
N ARG A 30 8.34 12.21 -6.82
CA ARG A 30 9.76 11.95 -7.00
C ARG A 30 9.99 10.86 -8.04
N ALA A 31 10.96 11.05 -8.92
CA ALA A 31 11.43 9.98 -9.80
C ALA A 31 11.97 8.79 -8.97
N PRO A 32 11.55 7.55 -9.26
CA PRO A 32 12.05 6.39 -8.54
C PRO A 32 13.58 6.27 -8.67
N CYS A 33 14.25 5.80 -7.62
CA CYS A 33 15.68 5.44 -7.68
C CYS A 33 15.90 4.14 -8.45
N SER A 34 17.17 3.80 -8.67
CA SER A 34 17.53 2.62 -9.47
C SER A 34 16.97 1.34 -8.85
N HIS A 35 17.02 1.20 -7.53
CA HIS A 35 16.47 0.03 -6.86
C HIS A 35 14.94 -0.04 -6.91
N GLU A 36 14.23 1.10 -6.78
CA GLU A 36 12.78 1.18 -6.91
C GLU A 36 12.34 0.79 -8.32
N SER A 37 13.01 1.36 -9.33
CA SER A 37 12.74 1.09 -10.75
C SER A 37 12.97 -0.38 -11.10
N ALA A 38 14.07 -0.97 -10.62
CA ALA A 38 14.36 -2.39 -10.81
C ALA A 38 13.31 -3.29 -10.15
N THR A 39 12.92 -2.95 -8.92
CA THR A 39 11.85 -3.67 -8.19
C THR A 39 10.53 -3.61 -8.95
N TYR A 40 10.14 -2.43 -9.47
CA TYR A 40 8.91 -2.27 -10.23
C TYR A 40 8.93 -3.08 -11.53
N CYS A 41 10.07 -3.11 -12.23
CA CYS A 41 10.24 -3.91 -13.44
C CYS A 41 10.12 -5.41 -13.16
N GLU A 42 10.71 -5.91 -12.07
CA GLU A 42 10.63 -7.33 -11.72
C GLU A 42 9.22 -7.73 -11.25
N VAL A 43 8.55 -6.87 -10.47
CA VAL A 43 7.12 -7.05 -10.14
C VAL A 43 6.26 -7.09 -11.40
N ALA A 44 6.47 -6.15 -12.33
CA ALA A 44 5.72 -6.11 -13.59
C ALA A 44 5.97 -7.34 -14.48
N ARG A 45 7.22 -7.82 -14.55
CA ARG A 45 7.57 -9.06 -15.25
C ARG A 45 6.79 -10.25 -14.69
N ARG A 46 6.72 -10.38 -13.37
CA ARG A 46 5.98 -11.45 -12.71
C ARG A 46 4.47 -11.34 -12.91
N LEU A 47 3.94 -10.12 -12.84
CA LEU A 47 2.54 -9.85 -13.17
C LEU A 47 2.21 -10.24 -14.62
N ALA A 48 3.14 -10.03 -15.57
CA ALA A 48 2.99 -10.49 -16.95
C ALA A 48 2.83 -12.02 -17.01
N THR A 49 3.72 -12.76 -16.33
CA THR A 49 3.60 -14.21 -16.21
C THR A 49 2.29 -14.64 -15.55
N ILE A 50 1.82 -13.93 -14.51
CA ILE A 50 0.56 -14.25 -13.82
C ILE A 50 -0.63 -14.06 -14.76
N LYS A 51 -0.65 -12.98 -15.54
CA LYS A 51 -1.73 -12.70 -16.51
C LYS A 51 -1.65 -13.54 -17.78
N GLY A 52 -0.50 -14.13 -18.09
CA GLY A 52 -0.22 -14.72 -19.40
C GLY A 52 -0.01 -13.66 -20.49
N TYR A 53 0.52 -12.50 -20.11
CA TYR A 53 0.82 -11.35 -20.98
C TYR A 53 2.32 -11.24 -21.21
N ASP A 54 2.71 -10.51 -22.26
CA ASP A 54 4.11 -10.17 -22.51
C ASP A 54 4.56 -9.03 -21.60
N TYR A 55 5.81 -9.04 -21.15
CA TYR A 55 6.39 -7.91 -20.44
C TYR A 55 6.90 -6.85 -21.43
N GLY A 56 6.31 -5.65 -21.38
CA GLY A 56 6.57 -4.55 -22.31
C GLY A 56 7.63 -3.55 -21.88
N GLY A 57 8.21 -3.67 -20.68
CA GLY A 57 9.13 -2.67 -20.14
C GLY A 57 8.41 -1.42 -19.61
N LEU A 58 9.07 -0.27 -19.70
CA LEU A 58 8.45 1.02 -19.41
C LEU A 58 7.39 1.35 -20.46
N PHE A 59 6.30 1.96 -20.03
CA PHE A 59 5.26 2.47 -20.92
C PHE A 59 5.83 3.54 -21.86
N ASP A 60 5.53 3.41 -23.15
CA ASP A 60 5.91 4.36 -24.21
C ASP A 60 4.65 4.82 -24.94
N ALA A 61 4.29 6.10 -24.77
CA ALA A 61 3.11 6.69 -25.39
C ALA A 61 3.21 6.81 -26.92
N SER A 62 4.41 6.69 -27.49
CA SER A 62 4.64 6.69 -28.94
C SER A 62 4.46 5.31 -29.57
N ARG A 63 4.47 4.24 -28.76
CA ARG A 63 4.33 2.87 -29.21
C ARG A 63 2.86 2.47 -29.34
N THR A 64 2.55 1.72 -30.40
CA THR A 64 1.29 0.98 -30.49
C THR A 64 1.46 -0.40 -29.87
N TYR A 65 0.49 -0.82 -29.07
CA TYR A 65 0.46 -2.14 -28.43
C TYR A 65 -0.57 -3.02 -29.14
N ASP A 66 -0.19 -4.24 -29.53
CA ASP A 66 -1.00 -5.15 -30.36
C ASP A 66 -2.14 -5.87 -29.58
N GLY A 67 -2.51 -5.37 -28.39
CA GLY A 67 -3.50 -5.98 -27.51
C GLY A 67 -3.75 -5.16 -26.23
N PRO A 68 -4.51 -5.72 -25.27
CA PRO A 68 -4.79 -5.05 -24.00
C PRO A 68 -3.50 -4.70 -23.24
N VAL A 69 -3.44 -3.48 -22.70
CA VAL A 69 -2.33 -3.02 -21.87
C VAL A 69 -2.74 -3.07 -20.40
N TYR A 70 -1.93 -3.72 -19.58
CA TYR A 70 -2.08 -3.76 -18.13
C TYR A 70 -0.98 -2.94 -17.47
N PHE A 71 -1.37 -1.91 -16.72
CA PHE A 71 -0.45 -0.91 -16.19
C PHE A 71 0.05 -1.28 -14.79
N VAL A 72 1.33 -1.12 -14.53
CA VAL A 72 1.93 -1.18 -13.19
C VAL A 72 2.45 0.21 -12.87
N PRO A 73 1.61 1.11 -12.34
CA PRO A 73 2.04 2.46 -12.04
C PRO A 73 2.92 2.49 -10.80
N SER A 74 3.95 3.34 -10.83
CA SER A 74 4.84 3.62 -9.69
C SER A 74 4.09 4.27 -8.52
N ASP A 75 3.00 4.98 -8.81
CA ASP A 75 2.17 5.69 -7.85
C ASP A 75 0.67 5.56 -8.17
N THR A 76 -0.18 5.91 -7.22
CA THR A 76 -1.64 5.93 -7.40
C THR A 76 -2.00 6.97 -8.45
N PHE A 77 -2.90 6.64 -9.39
CA PHE A 77 -3.40 7.65 -10.32
C PHE A 77 -4.30 8.64 -9.56
N VAL A 78 -3.88 9.90 -9.50
CA VAL A 78 -4.59 10.98 -8.80
C VAL A 78 -5.58 11.76 -9.67
N SER A 79 -5.87 11.25 -10.88
CA SER A 79 -6.83 11.84 -11.81
C SER A 79 -7.56 10.75 -12.61
N LEU A 80 -8.89 10.75 -12.50
CA LEU A 80 -9.75 9.87 -13.30
C LEU A 80 -9.62 10.14 -14.80
N GLU A 81 -9.42 11.40 -15.18
CA GLU A 81 -9.25 11.79 -16.58
C GLU A 81 -7.93 11.26 -17.15
N ALA A 82 -6.83 11.44 -16.41
CA ALA A 82 -5.52 10.95 -16.83
C ALA A 82 -5.51 9.42 -16.96
N ALA A 83 -6.13 8.71 -16.01
CA ALA A 83 -6.29 7.26 -16.09
C ALA A 83 -7.11 6.84 -17.32
N ARG A 84 -8.25 7.50 -17.58
CA ARG A 84 -9.12 7.21 -18.74
C ARG A 84 -8.45 7.50 -20.08
N ALA A 85 -7.59 8.52 -20.16
CA ALA A 85 -6.81 8.84 -21.35
C ALA A 85 -5.84 7.71 -21.73
N LEU A 86 -5.38 6.93 -20.75
CA LEU A 86 -4.56 5.72 -20.94
C LEU A 86 -5.42 4.45 -21.13
N GLY A 87 -6.74 4.56 -21.16
CA GLY A 87 -7.66 3.42 -21.24
C GLY A 87 -7.93 2.71 -19.90
N ILE A 88 -7.41 3.23 -18.78
CA ILE A 88 -7.59 2.65 -17.44
C ILE A 88 -8.97 3.05 -16.91
N ARG A 89 -9.89 2.07 -16.85
CA ARG A 89 -11.31 2.29 -16.51
C ARG A 89 -11.84 1.51 -15.30
N HIS A 90 -11.10 0.50 -14.85
CA HIS A 90 -11.48 -0.39 -13.75
C HIS A 90 -10.26 -1.17 -13.24
N GLU A 91 -10.39 -1.88 -12.13
CA GLU A 91 -9.31 -2.59 -11.44
C GLU A 91 -8.56 -3.61 -12.32
N HIS A 92 -9.24 -4.26 -13.28
CA HIS A 92 -8.55 -5.23 -14.15
C HIS A 92 -7.53 -4.62 -15.14
N HIS A 93 -7.41 -3.29 -15.23
CA HIS A 93 -6.51 -2.58 -16.14
C HIS A 93 -5.17 -2.17 -15.52
N LEU A 94 -5.01 -2.27 -14.19
CA LEU A 94 -3.77 -1.85 -13.52
C LEU A 94 -3.46 -2.73 -12.31
N PHE A 95 -2.23 -2.63 -11.80
CA PHE A 95 -1.82 -3.09 -10.47
C PHE A 95 -1.61 -1.87 -9.56
N GLY A 96 -2.66 -1.45 -8.88
CA GLY A 96 -2.70 -0.19 -8.11
C GLY A 96 -4.11 0.39 -8.07
N GLY A 97 -4.22 1.69 -7.80
CA GLY A 97 -5.49 2.39 -7.66
C GLY A 97 -5.57 3.68 -8.46
N VAL A 98 -6.81 4.13 -8.66
CA VAL A 98 -7.18 5.40 -9.27
C VAL A 98 -8.11 6.12 -8.32
N VAL A 99 -7.78 7.37 -8.01
CA VAL A 99 -8.52 8.23 -7.08
C VAL A 99 -8.95 9.53 -7.76
N PRO A 100 -10.08 10.14 -7.35
CA PRO A 100 -10.57 11.35 -7.96
C PRO A 100 -9.79 12.62 -7.58
N TYR A 101 -9.12 12.62 -6.43
CA TYR A 101 -8.40 13.78 -5.90
C TYR A 101 -7.05 13.37 -5.30
N PRO A 102 -5.97 14.16 -5.45
CA PRO A 102 -4.63 13.79 -5.00
C PRO A 102 -4.50 13.45 -3.52
N PHE A 103 -5.14 14.22 -2.63
CA PHE A 103 -5.04 14.00 -1.18
C PHE A 103 -5.52 12.60 -0.75
N ILE A 104 -6.44 11.98 -1.52
CA ILE A 104 -6.97 10.64 -1.28
C ILE A 104 -5.86 9.58 -1.39
N ALA A 105 -4.87 9.82 -2.25
CA ALA A 105 -3.71 8.95 -2.39
C ALA A 105 -2.66 9.11 -1.26
N THR A 106 -2.92 9.96 -0.27
CA THR A 106 -1.98 10.28 0.83
C THR A 106 -2.58 9.98 2.20
N LYS A 107 -1.79 10.16 3.26
CA LYS A 107 -2.22 9.98 4.66
C LYS A 107 -3.31 10.97 5.09
N THR A 108 -3.45 12.12 4.42
CA THR A 108 -4.37 13.19 4.84
C THR A 108 -5.83 12.84 4.62
N ILE A 109 -6.15 11.75 3.91
CA ILE A 109 -7.51 11.22 3.83
C ILE A 109 -8.02 10.64 5.17
N THR A 110 -7.13 10.22 6.06
CA THR A 110 -7.47 9.40 7.23
C THR A 110 -8.28 10.15 8.29
N HIS A 111 -7.97 11.42 8.55
CA HIS A 111 -8.50 12.14 9.71
C HIS A 111 -9.48 13.27 9.34
N ALA A 112 -10.26 13.70 10.33
CA ALA A 112 -11.11 14.88 10.22
C ALA A 112 -10.27 16.17 10.13
N LEU A 113 -10.91 17.25 9.67
CA LEU A 113 -10.38 18.61 9.87
C LEU A 113 -10.53 19.01 11.35
N PRO A 114 -9.69 19.91 11.89
CA PRO A 114 -9.71 20.29 13.30
C PRO A 114 -10.95 21.09 13.73
N ALA A 115 -11.58 21.80 12.80
CA ALA A 115 -12.77 22.59 13.07
C ALA A 115 -13.65 22.75 11.81
N PRO A 116 -14.96 23.02 11.99
CA PRO A 116 -15.80 23.48 10.89
C PRO A 116 -15.22 24.76 10.26
N GLY A 117 -15.07 24.76 8.93
CA GLY A 117 -14.52 25.91 8.18
C GLY A 117 -12.99 25.96 8.10
N ALA A 118 -12.27 25.01 8.69
CA ALA A 118 -10.83 24.82 8.45
C ALA A 118 -10.55 24.60 6.94
N LYS A 119 -9.34 24.92 6.50
CA LYS A 119 -8.97 24.78 5.08
C LYS A 119 -8.99 23.30 4.68
N ALA A 120 -9.50 23.03 3.47
CA ALA A 120 -9.60 21.69 2.92
C ALA A 120 -9.35 21.71 1.41
N PRO A 121 -8.79 20.63 0.83
CA PRO A 121 -8.61 20.51 -0.61
C PRO A 121 -9.97 20.30 -1.29
N PRO A 122 -10.06 20.59 -2.61
CA PRO A 122 -11.23 20.24 -3.41
C PRO A 122 -11.55 18.75 -3.29
N GLY A 123 -12.84 18.43 -3.13
CA GLY A 123 -13.31 17.04 -3.04
C GLY A 123 -13.31 16.45 -1.63
N TRP A 124 -12.97 17.22 -0.59
CA TRP A 124 -13.02 16.77 0.80
C TRP A 124 -14.43 16.28 1.20
N SER A 125 -14.52 15.09 1.80
CA SER A 125 -15.76 14.55 2.38
C SER A 125 -15.70 14.55 3.92
N PRO A 126 -16.50 15.41 4.58
CA PRO A 126 -16.67 15.35 6.04
C PRO A 126 -17.26 14.01 6.53
N GLU A 127 -18.07 13.35 5.71
CA GLU A 127 -18.72 12.08 6.03
C GLU A 127 -17.72 10.94 6.17
N LEU A 128 -16.63 10.95 5.39
CA LEU A 128 -15.58 9.94 5.53
C LEU A 128 -15.01 9.94 6.94
N ALA A 129 -14.63 11.12 7.44
CA ALA A 129 -14.04 11.27 8.76
C ALA A 129 -14.98 10.76 9.87
N GLN A 130 -16.29 10.97 9.73
CA GLN A 130 -17.28 10.43 10.67
C GLN A 130 -17.34 8.89 10.63
N ARG A 131 -17.24 8.30 9.43
CA ARG A 131 -17.30 6.83 9.25
C ARG A 131 -16.05 6.13 9.77
N VAL A 132 -14.88 6.75 9.64
CA VAL A 132 -13.59 6.12 10.01
C VAL A 132 -13.15 6.44 11.43
N HIS A 133 -13.83 7.34 12.14
CA HIS A 133 -13.46 7.83 13.48
C HIS A 133 -13.04 6.72 14.45
N ASP A 134 -13.80 5.62 14.52
CA ASP A 134 -13.55 4.53 15.48
C ASP A 134 -12.51 3.50 15.00
N VAL A 135 -11.98 3.66 13.78
CA VAL A 135 -11.01 2.74 13.17
C VAL A 135 -9.70 3.40 12.80
N VAL A 136 -9.49 4.65 13.19
CA VAL A 136 -8.24 5.42 13.04
C VAL A 136 -7.74 5.88 14.42
N LEU A 137 -6.48 6.32 14.50
CA LEU A 137 -5.99 6.95 15.73
C LEU A 137 -6.64 8.34 15.93
N PRO A 138 -6.71 8.85 17.17
CA PRO A 138 -7.12 10.24 17.37
C PRO A 138 -6.17 11.19 16.62
N GLY A 139 -6.70 11.98 15.71
CA GLY A 139 -5.89 12.86 14.86
C GLY A 139 -6.71 13.79 13.99
N TYR A 140 -5.98 14.63 13.25
CA TYR A 140 -6.48 15.64 12.34
C TYR A 140 -5.64 15.71 11.07
N SER A 141 -6.31 15.96 9.95
CA SER A 141 -5.69 16.39 8.71
C SER A 141 -5.82 17.91 8.61
N VAL A 142 -4.73 18.58 8.28
CA VAL A 142 -4.65 20.06 8.25
C VAL A 142 -3.98 20.52 6.96
N PHE A 143 -4.45 21.65 6.43
CA PHE A 143 -3.96 22.27 5.18
C PHE A 143 -3.51 23.72 5.41
N SER A 144 -3.17 24.06 6.65
CA SER A 144 -2.51 25.31 7.01
C SER A 144 -1.70 25.13 8.29
N ILE A 145 -0.66 25.95 8.44
CA ILE A 145 0.18 25.93 9.65
C ILE A 145 -0.63 26.36 10.88
N ASP A 146 -1.56 27.31 10.74
CA ASP A 146 -2.38 27.78 11.85
C ASP A 146 -3.34 26.68 12.33
N ASP A 147 -4.02 25.99 11.41
CA ASP A 147 -4.86 24.83 11.75
C ASP A 147 -4.02 23.71 12.37
N ALA A 148 -2.77 23.52 11.91
CA ALA A 148 -1.84 22.54 12.47
C ALA A 148 -1.45 22.85 13.92
N ARG A 149 -1.20 24.13 14.25
CA ARG A 149 -0.92 24.58 15.62
C ARG A 149 -2.10 24.29 16.54
N ASP A 150 -3.31 24.66 16.12
CA ASP A 150 -4.52 24.43 16.92
C ASP A 150 -4.81 22.94 17.12
N ALA A 151 -4.70 22.15 16.04
CA ALA A 151 -4.89 20.70 16.07
C ALA A 151 -3.86 20.00 16.97
N GLY A 152 -2.58 20.34 16.80
CA GLY A 152 -1.48 19.79 17.59
C GLY A 152 -1.61 20.14 19.07
N ALA A 153 -1.90 21.41 19.40
CA ALA A 153 -2.14 21.84 20.77
C ALA A 153 -3.33 21.12 21.40
N ALA A 154 -4.38 20.83 20.62
CA ALA A 154 -5.52 20.05 21.11
C ALA A 154 -5.15 18.61 21.46
N LEU A 155 -4.33 17.95 20.63
CA LEU A 155 -3.88 16.58 20.86
C LEU A 155 -2.86 16.48 22.00
N LEU A 156 -1.97 17.48 22.14
CA LEU A 156 -0.94 17.57 23.18
C LEU A 156 -1.53 17.54 24.60
N ARG A 157 -2.73 18.09 24.79
CA ARG A 157 -3.46 18.00 26.08
C ARG A 157 -3.72 16.57 26.55
N GLN A 158 -3.60 15.59 25.66
CA GLN A 158 -3.82 14.18 25.98
C GLN A 158 -2.60 13.30 25.69
N GLY A 159 -1.41 13.85 25.44
CA GLY A 159 -0.17 13.07 25.22
C GLY A 159 0.61 13.53 24.00
N ALA A 160 1.73 12.88 23.70
CA ALA A 160 2.58 13.29 22.58
C ALA A 160 1.85 13.12 21.23
N VAL A 161 2.32 13.90 20.25
CA VAL A 161 1.73 14.01 18.92
C VAL A 161 2.76 13.60 17.89
N ARG A 162 2.34 12.77 16.94
CA ARG A 162 3.10 12.50 15.72
C ARG A 162 2.60 13.41 14.61
N VAL A 163 3.50 14.21 14.08
CA VAL A 163 3.29 15.09 12.93
C VAL A 163 3.85 14.41 11.69
N LYS A 164 3.07 14.30 10.61
CA LYS A 164 3.45 13.58 9.39
C LYS A 164 3.16 14.42 8.15
N MET A 165 4.15 14.61 7.29
CA MET A 165 3.93 15.15 5.95
C MET A 165 3.12 14.16 5.10
N ALA A 166 2.18 14.68 4.31
CA ALA A 166 1.45 13.86 3.33
C ALA A 166 2.39 13.19 2.31
N SER A 167 3.47 13.88 1.94
CA SER A 167 4.53 13.44 1.03
C SER A 167 5.51 12.44 1.65
N GLY A 168 5.44 12.20 2.97
CA GLY A 168 6.35 11.30 3.68
C GLY A 168 6.15 9.83 3.31
N ILE A 169 7.24 9.16 2.88
CA ILE A 169 7.25 7.74 2.50
C ILE A 169 8.21 6.96 3.40
N GLY A 170 7.83 5.76 3.83
CA GLY A 170 8.73 4.83 4.53
C GLY A 170 9.22 5.31 5.90
N GLY A 171 8.45 6.16 6.59
CA GLY A 171 8.80 6.74 7.89
C GLY A 171 9.48 8.11 7.82
N LEU A 172 9.94 8.54 6.63
CA LEU A 172 10.53 9.87 6.43
C LEU A 172 9.46 10.97 6.49
N GLY A 173 9.85 12.17 6.92
CA GLY A 173 8.96 13.33 7.02
C GLY A 173 7.96 13.22 8.16
N GLN A 174 8.37 12.61 9.28
CA GLN A 174 7.55 12.47 10.47
C GLN A 174 8.35 12.87 11.71
N TRP A 175 7.68 13.52 12.66
CA TRP A 175 8.26 13.98 13.92
C TRP A 175 7.34 13.65 15.07
N VAL A 176 7.92 13.40 16.25
CA VAL A 176 7.17 13.30 17.51
C VAL A 176 7.43 14.58 18.29
N VAL A 177 6.37 15.22 18.76
CA VAL A 177 6.42 16.41 19.60
C VAL A 177 5.68 16.14 20.91
N ALA A 178 6.31 16.50 22.02
CA ALA A 178 5.84 16.23 23.38
C ALA A 178 5.24 17.48 24.05
N ASP A 179 5.55 18.67 23.55
CA ASP A 179 5.03 19.93 24.09
C ASP A 179 4.79 20.99 23.00
N ALA A 180 4.26 22.14 23.42
CA ALA A 180 3.89 23.24 22.54
C ALA A 180 5.11 23.89 21.86
N GLY A 181 6.26 23.96 22.54
CA GLY A 181 7.47 24.56 21.97
C GLY A 181 8.07 23.67 20.89
N GLU A 182 8.09 22.34 21.12
CA GLU A 182 8.48 21.37 20.08
C GLU A 182 7.53 21.38 18.89
N LEU A 183 6.21 21.52 19.12
CA LEU A 183 5.23 21.66 18.06
C LEU A 183 5.48 22.92 17.22
N ASP A 184 5.66 24.08 17.85
CA ASP A 184 5.93 25.33 17.15
C ASP A 184 7.23 25.25 16.34
N ALA A 185 8.31 24.74 16.94
CA ALA A 185 9.58 24.56 16.24
C ALA A 185 9.48 23.60 15.04
N CYS A 186 8.71 22.51 15.19
CA CYS A 186 8.44 21.57 14.11
C CYS A 186 7.68 22.25 12.96
N LEU A 187 6.60 22.96 13.27
CA LEU A 187 5.75 23.61 12.27
C LEU A 187 6.43 24.80 11.58
N ASP A 188 7.25 25.57 12.31
CA ASP A 188 8.00 26.70 11.77
C ASP A 188 9.09 26.26 10.77
N ALA A 189 9.54 25.00 10.84
CA ALA A 189 10.49 24.42 9.89
C ALA A 189 9.84 23.92 8.59
N LEU A 190 8.50 23.86 8.51
CA LEU A 190 7.78 23.35 7.35
C LEU A 190 7.54 24.44 6.29
N ASP A 191 7.52 24.02 5.02
CA ASP A 191 7.06 24.88 3.93
C ASP A 191 5.53 25.00 3.97
N ALA A 192 5.04 26.19 4.32
CA ALA A 192 3.61 26.48 4.37
C ALA A 192 2.89 26.28 3.03
N GLN A 193 3.58 26.43 1.89
CA GLN A 193 3.00 26.16 0.57
C GLN A 193 2.85 24.66 0.31
N GLU A 194 3.83 23.85 0.75
CA GLU A 194 3.72 22.39 0.70
C GLU A 194 2.57 21.90 1.60
N VAL A 195 2.48 22.40 2.84
CA VAL A 195 1.37 22.06 3.75
C VAL A 195 0.01 22.47 3.17
N ALA A 196 -0.09 23.63 2.52
CA ALA A 196 -1.33 24.05 1.88
C ALA A 196 -1.73 23.17 0.68
N ARG A 197 -0.74 22.62 -0.04
CA ARG A 197 -0.95 21.79 -1.24
C ARG A 197 -1.25 20.34 -0.90
N ASP A 198 -0.40 19.73 -0.07
CA ASP A 198 -0.39 18.29 0.16
C ASP A 198 -1.02 17.91 1.51
N GLY A 199 -1.00 18.85 2.47
CA GLY A 199 -1.52 18.68 3.81
C GLY A 199 -0.52 18.04 4.78
N LEU A 200 -0.92 18.05 6.05
CA LEU A 200 -0.19 17.52 7.18
C LEU A 200 -1.15 16.71 8.05
N VAL A 201 -0.64 15.66 8.69
CA VAL A 201 -1.39 14.89 9.69
C VAL A 201 -0.79 15.15 11.07
N CYS A 202 -1.62 15.53 12.03
CA CYS A 202 -1.30 15.54 13.44
C CYS A 202 -2.13 14.45 14.12
N GLU A 203 -1.49 13.45 14.71
CA GLU A 203 -2.19 12.34 15.36
C GLU A 203 -1.52 11.92 16.66
N ARG A 204 -2.21 11.14 17.49
CA ARG A 204 -1.65 10.56 18.71
C ARG A 204 -0.38 9.76 18.40
N ASN A 205 0.71 10.05 19.11
CA ASN A 205 1.89 9.20 19.07
C ASN A 205 1.67 7.92 19.89
N LEU A 206 2.20 6.80 19.40
CA LEU A 206 2.30 5.56 20.17
C LEU A 206 3.78 5.32 20.47
N ALA A 207 4.12 5.21 21.76
CA ALA A 207 5.48 5.00 22.24
C ALA A 207 5.98 3.58 21.94
N GLN A 208 5.07 2.61 21.91
CA GLN A 208 5.32 1.23 21.51
C GLN A 208 4.28 0.87 20.46
N VAL A 209 4.72 0.65 19.22
CA VAL A 209 3.82 0.38 18.10
C VAL A 209 4.31 -0.83 17.31
N GLU A 210 3.39 -1.76 17.10
CA GLU A 210 3.47 -2.75 16.04
C GLU A 210 2.59 -2.26 14.89
N THR A 211 3.09 -2.35 13.66
CA THR A 211 2.29 -1.98 12.47
C THR A 211 2.00 -3.23 11.66
N LEU A 212 0.72 -3.45 11.38
CA LEU A 212 0.26 -4.54 10.55
C LEU A 212 -0.08 -4.02 9.15
N SER A 213 0.35 -4.75 8.13
CA SER A 213 -0.08 -4.57 6.74
C SER A 213 -1.33 -5.43 6.50
N VAL A 214 -2.45 -4.79 6.18
CA VAL A 214 -3.70 -5.47 5.81
C VAL A 214 -4.09 -5.06 4.40
N GLY A 215 -4.36 -6.02 3.52
CA GLY A 215 -4.67 -5.66 2.15
C GLY A 215 -5.40 -6.71 1.33
N GLN A 216 -5.71 -6.31 0.11
CA GLN A 216 -6.35 -7.13 -0.91
C GLN A 216 -5.76 -6.79 -2.28
N VAL A 217 -5.52 -7.82 -3.07
CA VAL A 217 -4.92 -7.71 -4.40
C VAL A 217 -5.66 -8.59 -5.40
N ARG A 218 -5.94 -8.03 -6.59
CA ARG A 218 -6.63 -8.68 -7.70
C ARG A 218 -5.78 -8.58 -8.97
N VAL A 219 -5.51 -9.72 -9.61
CA VAL A 219 -4.85 -9.80 -10.91
C VAL A 219 -5.56 -10.83 -11.78
N GLY A 220 -6.34 -10.34 -12.75
CA GLY A 220 -7.25 -11.20 -13.50
C GLY A 220 -8.31 -11.80 -12.57
N GLU A 221 -8.46 -13.13 -12.63
CA GLU A 221 -9.38 -13.88 -11.77
C GLU A 221 -8.82 -14.15 -10.36
N LEU A 222 -7.51 -13.96 -10.16
CA LEU A 222 -6.89 -14.20 -8.87
C LEU A 222 -7.20 -13.04 -7.93
N LEU A 223 -7.84 -13.36 -6.81
CA LEU A 223 -8.05 -12.48 -5.68
C LEU A 223 -7.30 -13.06 -4.48
N ALA A 224 -6.58 -12.22 -3.75
CA ALA A 224 -5.94 -12.59 -2.50
C ALA A 224 -6.09 -11.47 -1.46
N SER A 225 -6.30 -11.86 -0.21
CA SER A 225 -6.37 -10.96 0.94
C SER A 225 -5.35 -11.39 1.98
N TYR A 226 -4.77 -10.43 2.69
CA TYR A 226 -3.69 -10.70 3.62
C TYR A 226 -3.73 -9.82 4.87
N CYS A 227 -3.08 -10.32 5.91
CA CYS A 227 -2.69 -9.58 7.10
C CYS A 227 -1.29 -10.04 7.52
N GLY A 228 -0.47 -9.13 8.03
CA GLY A 228 0.88 -9.46 8.43
C GLY A 228 1.57 -8.33 9.17
N THR A 229 2.72 -8.60 9.76
CA THR A 229 3.48 -7.61 10.53
C THR A 229 4.52 -6.94 9.63
N GLN A 230 4.64 -5.62 9.76
CA GLN A 230 5.73 -4.86 9.14
C GLN A 230 7.01 -5.03 9.95
N ARG A 231 8.13 -5.18 9.25
CA ARG A 231 9.47 -5.20 9.85
C ARG A 231 10.13 -3.85 9.65
N LEU A 232 10.83 -3.39 10.69
CA LEU A 232 11.79 -2.30 10.57
C LEU A 232 13.18 -2.87 10.30
N THR A 233 14.03 -2.06 9.68
CA THR A 233 15.44 -2.35 9.42
C THR A 233 16.24 -1.07 9.59
N THR A 234 17.54 -1.18 9.82
CA THR A 234 18.42 -0.01 9.90
C THR A 234 18.99 0.29 8.52
N ASN A 235 18.84 1.53 8.05
CA ASN A 235 19.40 1.96 6.77
C ASN A 235 20.92 2.23 6.85
N ASN A 236 21.55 2.55 5.72
CA ASN A 236 22.99 2.86 5.67
C ASN A 236 23.40 4.14 6.43
N ALA A 237 22.44 4.97 6.88
CA ALA A 237 22.65 6.14 7.73
C ALA A 237 22.44 5.86 9.23
N GLY A 238 22.08 4.63 9.61
CA GLY A 238 21.79 4.26 11.00
C GLY A 238 20.37 4.55 11.47
N GLU A 239 19.46 4.91 10.56
CA GLU A 239 18.07 5.25 10.87
C GLU A 239 17.17 4.02 10.74
N GLU A 240 16.15 3.89 11.59
CA GLU A 240 15.12 2.86 11.44
C GLU A 240 14.15 3.22 10.31
N VAL A 241 14.04 2.33 9.32
CA VAL A 241 13.17 2.45 8.16
C VAL A 241 12.38 1.17 7.93
N TYR A 242 11.39 1.20 7.05
CA TYR A 242 10.67 0.00 6.64
C TYR A 242 11.60 -1.04 6.00
N GLY A 243 11.56 -2.28 6.50
CA GLY A 243 12.39 -3.42 6.09
C GLY A 243 11.60 -4.56 5.44
N GLY A 244 10.32 -4.34 5.11
CA GLY A 244 9.45 -5.35 4.52
C GLY A 244 8.28 -5.75 5.41
N SER A 245 7.53 -6.76 4.99
CA SER A 245 6.40 -7.32 5.74
C SER A 245 6.40 -8.84 5.64
N ASP A 246 5.96 -9.50 6.69
CA ASP A 246 5.69 -10.94 6.72
C ASP A 246 4.17 -11.16 6.72
N LEU A 247 3.64 -11.70 5.63
CA LEU A 247 2.20 -11.78 5.37
C LEU A 247 1.69 -13.21 5.49
N ILE A 248 0.53 -13.35 6.11
CA ILE A 248 -0.37 -14.48 5.93
C ILE A 248 -1.35 -14.08 4.82
N VAL A 249 -1.35 -14.84 3.72
CA VAL A 249 -2.15 -14.54 2.53
C VAL A 249 -3.14 -15.67 2.28
N ALA A 250 -4.42 -15.33 2.16
CA ALA A 250 -5.48 -16.24 1.75
C ALA A 250 -5.86 -16.00 0.28
N ARG A 251 -6.17 -17.06 -0.44
CA ARG A 251 -6.85 -16.97 -1.74
C ARG A 251 -8.30 -16.58 -1.49
N GLY A 252 -8.74 -15.49 -2.09
CA GLY A 252 -10.08 -14.94 -1.94
C GLY A 252 -10.08 -13.58 -1.26
N ASP A 253 -11.26 -13.19 -0.81
CA ASP A 253 -11.50 -11.91 -0.17
C ASP A 253 -11.17 -11.92 1.33
N PHE A 254 -11.56 -10.85 2.04
CA PHE A 254 -11.37 -10.78 3.49
C PHE A 254 -12.14 -11.84 4.26
N ASP A 255 -13.26 -12.35 3.75
CA ASP A 255 -14.01 -13.40 4.43
C ASP A 255 -13.27 -14.73 4.33
N ALA A 256 -12.58 -15.00 3.20
CA ALA A 256 -11.64 -16.11 3.07
C ALA A 256 -10.43 -15.97 4.02
N LEU A 257 -9.88 -14.75 4.17
CA LEU A 257 -8.80 -14.49 5.13
C LEU A 257 -9.23 -14.77 6.58
N LEU A 258 -10.47 -14.39 6.94
CA LEU A 258 -11.02 -14.61 8.28
C LEU A 258 -11.36 -16.09 8.59
N GLN A 259 -11.30 -16.99 7.60
CA GLN A 259 -11.40 -18.43 7.86
C GLN A 259 -10.08 -19.05 8.36
N LEU A 260 -8.96 -18.31 8.29
CA LEU A 260 -7.68 -18.77 8.82
C LEU A 260 -7.65 -18.63 10.35
N ASP A 261 -6.81 -19.42 11.01
CA ASP A 261 -6.52 -19.28 12.43
C ASP A 261 -5.60 -18.06 12.64
N LEU A 262 -6.21 -16.92 12.98
CA LEU A 262 -5.54 -15.63 13.13
C LEU A 262 -5.59 -15.18 14.58
N ALA A 263 -4.47 -14.62 15.05
CA ALA A 263 -4.39 -14.04 16.38
C ALA A 263 -5.37 -12.85 16.54
N PRO A 264 -5.91 -12.59 17.74
CA PRO A 264 -6.84 -11.48 17.97
C PRO A 264 -6.38 -10.10 17.47
N PRO A 265 -5.08 -9.71 17.60
CA PRO A 265 -4.59 -8.46 17.04
C PRO A 265 -4.77 -8.36 15.51
N ALA A 266 -4.53 -9.45 14.77
CA ALA A 266 -4.74 -9.50 13.33
C ALA A 266 -6.24 -9.40 12.97
N LEU A 267 -7.12 -10.08 13.71
CA LEU A 267 -8.58 -9.97 13.52
C LEU A 267 -9.07 -8.53 13.69
N GLN A 268 -8.57 -7.83 14.73
CA GLN A 268 -8.88 -6.42 14.95
C GLN A 268 -8.37 -5.54 13.80
N ALA A 269 -7.14 -5.76 13.34
CA ALA A 269 -6.57 -5.00 12.22
C ALA A 269 -7.36 -5.19 10.92
N ILE A 270 -7.78 -6.43 10.62
CA ILE A 270 -8.63 -6.74 9.46
C ILE A 270 -9.97 -6.02 9.56
N ALA A 271 -10.62 -6.04 10.74
CA ALA A 271 -11.90 -5.36 10.93
C ALA A 271 -11.77 -3.84 10.69
N GLN A 272 -10.71 -3.21 11.21
CA GLN A 272 -10.45 -1.78 11.04
C GLN A 272 -10.16 -1.42 9.57
N ALA A 273 -9.29 -2.18 8.90
CA ALA A 273 -8.96 -1.97 7.50
C ALA A 273 -10.19 -2.17 6.58
N ARG A 274 -11.04 -3.18 6.83
CA ARG A 274 -12.28 -3.39 6.08
C ARG A 274 -13.26 -2.22 6.23
N ALA A 275 -13.47 -1.76 7.47
CA ALA A 275 -14.35 -0.64 7.75
C ALA A 275 -13.84 0.65 7.09
N TYR A 276 -12.54 0.91 7.17
CA TYR A 276 -11.89 2.04 6.51
C TYR A 276 -12.05 1.97 4.99
N HIS A 277 -11.72 0.83 4.37
CA HIS A 277 -11.86 0.62 2.93
C HIS A 277 -13.30 0.85 2.46
N ALA A 278 -14.28 0.28 3.15
CA ALA A 278 -15.69 0.46 2.83
C ALA A 278 -16.14 1.92 2.95
N ALA A 279 -15.70 2.64 3.99
CA ALA A 279 -16.00 4.05 4.18
C ALA A 279 -15.41 4.92 3.06
N VAL A 280 -14.19 4.62 2.64
CA VAL A 280 -13.51 5.30 1.52
C VAL A 280 -14.26 5.08 0.20
N LEU A 281 -14.62 3.83 -0.15
CA LEU A 281 -15.38 3.54 -1.37
C LEU A 281 -16.78 4.19 -1.38
N GLN A 282 -17.44 4.26 -0.22
CA GLN A 282 -18.73 4.93 -0.08
C GLN A 282 -18.63 6.44 -0.27
N SER A 283 -17.53 7.05 0.18
CA SER A 283 -17.30 8.49 0.11
C SER A 283 -16.79 8.92 -1.27
N TYR A 284 -16.11 8.02 -2.00
CA TYR A 284 -15.57 8.27 -3.33
C TYR A 284 -15.94 7.16 -4.34
N PRO A 285 -17.21 7.04 -4.76
CA PRO A 285 -17.67 5.92 -5.60
C PRO A 285 -16.99 5.76 -6.97
N ALA A 286 -16.31 6.81 -7.45
CA ALA A 286 -15.59 6.78 -8.72
C ALA A 286 -14.18 6.19 -8.61
N MET A 287 -13.65 5.99 -7.40
CA MET A 287 -12.34 5.38 -7.20
C MET A 287 -12.41 3.86 -7.38
N PHE A 288 -11.30 3.26 -7.77
CA PHE A 288 -11.14 1.80 -7.82
C PHE A 288 -9.67 1.42 -7.63
N ALA A 289 -9.43 0.22 -7.11
CA ALA A 289 -8.09 -0.31 -6.93
C ALA A 289 -8.08 -1.82 -7.11
N SER A 290 -7.09 -2.31 -7.85
CA SER A 290 -6.76 -3.74 -7.88
C SER A 290 -5.81 -4.15 -6.78
N ARG A 291 -5.11 -3.19 -6.18
CA ARG A 291 -4.24 -3.40 -5.03
C ARG A 291 -4.56 -2.36 -3.98
N CYS A 292 -4.90 -2.81 -2.78
CA CYS A 292 -4.99 -1.94 -1.63
C CYS A 292 -4.29 -2.51 -0.41
N ASN A 293 -3.50 -1.68 0.26
CA ASN A 293 -2.86 -1.96 1.54
C ASN A 293 -3.22 -0.87 2.55
N TYR A 294 -3.40 -1.27 3.80
CA TYR A 294 -3.69 -0.41 4.95
C TYR A 294 -2.70 -0.72 6.06
N ASP A 295 -2.06 0.32 6.57
CA ASP A 295 -1.13 0.20 7.69
C ASP A 295 -1.92 0.44 8.97
N VAL A 296 -2.05 -0.60 9.80
CA VAL A 296 -2.79 -0.56 11.06
C VAL A 296 -1.80 -0.55 12.21
N ALA A 297 -1.76 0.54 12.97
CA ALA A 297 -0.97 0.61 14.18
C ALA A 297 -1.70 -0.03 15.35
N GLN A 298 -0.97 -0.79 16.16
CA GLN A 298 -1.42 -1.35 17.42
C GLN A 298 -0.36 -1.11 18.48
N GLY A 299 -0.73 -0.49 19.60
CA GLY A 299 0.28 -0.04 20.53
C GLY A 299 -0.23 0.68 21.75
N CYS A 300 0.70 1.22 22.52
CA CYS A 300 0.42 2.05 23.68
C CYS A 300 0.99 3.46 23.49
N ASP A 301 0.29 4.46 24.00
CA ASP A 301 0.84 5.80 24.17
C ASP A 301 1.80 5.87 25.38
N GLU A 302 2.33 7.07 25.66
CA GLU A 302 3.26 7.32 26.76
C GLU A 302 2.63 7.07 28.15
N ALA A 303 1.30 7.09 28.26
CA ALA A 303 0.56 6.81 29.49
C ALA A 303 0.17 5.32 29.62
N GLY A 304 0.56 4.47 28.67
CA GLY A 304 0.23 3.05 28.65
C GLY A 304 -1.20 2.73 28.18
N ARG A 305 -1.93 3.71 27.63
CA ARG A 305 -3.26 3.49 27.06
C ARG A 305 -3.13 2.83 25.70
N ARG A 306 -3.91 1.76 25.49
CA ARG A 306 -3.87 0.98 24.25
C ARG A 306 -4.69 1.64 23.15
N TYR A 307 -4.14 1.66 21.94
CA TYR A 307 -4.80 2.12 20.74
C TYR A 307 -4.60 1.13 19.58
N SER A 308 -5.55 1.13 18.67
CA SER A 308 -5.49 0.39 17.41
C SER A 308 -6.18 1.22 16.34
N GLY A 309 -5.60 1.41 15.17
CA GLY A 309 -6.25 2.14 14.09
C GLY A 309 -5.44 2.19 12.81
N VAL A 310 -6.13 2.39 11.69
CA VAL A 310 -5.51 2.65 10.39
C VAL A 310 -4.77 3.97 10.45
N LEU A 311 -3.47 3.93 10.16
CA LEU A 311 -2.62 5.10 9.99
C LEU A 311 -2.81 5.71 8.61
N GLU A 312 -2.73 4.85 7.60
CA GLU A 312 -2.69 5.26 6.20
C GLU A 312 -3.04 4.13 5.24
N GLN A 313 -3.26 4.52 3.98
CA GLN A 313 -3.49 3.61 2.87
C GLN A 313 -2.32 3.67 1.88
N SER A 314 -2.14 2.59 1.12
CA SER A 314 -1.27 2.52 -0.04
C SER A 314 -1.94 1.76 -1.18
N TRP A 315 -2.35 2.47 -2.24
CA TRP A 315 -2.94 1.93 -3.47
C TRP A 315 -1.98 1.99 -4.68
N ARG A 316 -0.68 1.91 -4.43
CA ARG A 316 0.38 1.85 -5.46
C ARG A 316 1.23 0.61 -5.29
N ILE A 317 2.12 0.31 -6.23
CA ILE A 317 3.19 -0.65 -5.96
C ILE A 317 4.04 -0.20 -4.75
N GLY A 318 4.44 -1.14 -3.89
CA GLY A 318 5.14 -0.80 -2.65
C GLY A 318 5.82 -1.99 -1.97
N GLY A 319 6.23 -1.77 -0.72
CA GLY A 319 7.05 -2.71 0.06
C GLY A 319 6.39 -4.03 0.46
N ALA A 320 5.11 -4.25 0.13
CA ALA A 320 4.43 -5.53 0.28
C ALA A 320 4.21 -6.25 -1.07
N SER A 321 4.45 -5.57 -2.20
CA SER A 321 4.12 -6.08 -3.53
C SER A 321 4.92 -7.32 -3.94
N GLY A 322 6.13 -7.50 -3.42
CA GLY A 322 6.90 -8.73 -3.65
C GLY A 322 6.20 -9.96 -3.07
N ALA A 323 5.71 -9.85 -1.84
CA ALA A 323 4.97 -10.91 -1.15
C ALA A 323 3.60 -11.17 -1.81
N GLU A 324 2.88 -10.11 -2.18
CA GLU A 324 1.60 -10.21 -2.91
C GLU A 324 1.75 -11.01 -4.22
N VAL A 325 2.75 -10.66 -5.02
CA VAL A 325 3.00 -11.30 -6.32
C VAL A 325 3.49 -12.73 -6.15
N ALA A 326 4.31 -13.00 -5.13
CA ALA A 326 4.73 -14.37 -4.79
C ALA A 326 3.51 -15.24 -4.42
N ALA A 327 2.60 -14.73 -3.60
CA ALA A 327 1.38 -15.43 -3.22
C ALA A 327 0.44 -15.66 -4.42
N LEU A 328 0.23 -14.65 -5.27
CA LEU A 328 -0.58 -14.79 -6.48
C LEU A 328 0.01 -15.81 -7.46
N ALA A 329 1.34 -15.85 -7.62
CA ALA A 329 2.00 -16.86 -8.44
C ALA A 329 1.77 -18.27 -7.88
N ALA A 330 1.89 -18.46 -6.56
CA ALA A 330 1.60 -19.73 -5.90
C ALA A 330 0.15 -20.18 -6.11
N PHE A 331 -0.81 -19.26 -5.98
CA PHE A 331 -2.22 -19.56 -6.21
C PHE A 331 -2.55 -19.82 -7.68
N ARG A 332 -1.83 -19.22 -8.62
CA ARG A 332 -1.96 -19.56 -10.04
C ARG A 332 -1.46 -20.99 -10.29
N ASP A 333 -0.32 -21.33 -9.72
CA ASP A 333 0.39 -22.59 -10.01
C ASP A 333 -0.28 -23.80 -9.35
N ASP A 334 -0.88 -23.61 -8.18
CA ASP A 334 -1.69 -24.62 -7.51
C ASP A 334 -3.09 -24.07 -7.16
N PRO A 335 -4.12 -24.37 -7.98
CA PRO A 335 -5.51 -23.98 -7.71
C PRO A 335 -6.09 -24.50 -6.39
N ALA A 336 -5.56 -25.58 -5.82
CA ALA A 336 -6.01 -26.15 -4.55
C ALA A 336 -5.41 -25.42 -3.33
N LEU A 337 -4.37 -24.61 -3.54
CA LEU A 337 -3.73 -23.85 -2.47
C LEU A 337 -4.65 -22.73 -1.99
N ALA A 338 -5.02 -22.79 -0.71
CA ALA A 338 -5.94 -21.85 -0.06
C ALA A 338 -5.21 -20.70 0.67
N SER A 339 -4.01 -20.94 1.19
CA SER A 339 -3.22 -19.93 1.90
C SER A 339 -1.72 -20.18 1.82
N VAL A 340 -0.93 -19.11 1.96
CA VAL A 340 0.53 -19.13 2.00
C VAL A 340 1.06 -18.11 3.01
N ARG A 341 2.32 -18.27 3.41
CA ARG A 341 3.10 -17.18 4.02
C ARG A 341 4.03 -16.60 2.97
N ALA A 342 4.02 -15.29 2.84
CA ALA A 342 4.89 -14.59 1.89
C ALA A 342 5.49 -13.37 2.56
N SER A 343 6.78 -13.14 2.32
CA SER A 343 7.49 -12.00 2.89
C SER A 343 8.13 -11.17 1.81
N THR A 344 8.16 -9.85 2.00
CA THR A 344 9.08 -8.95 1.29
C THR A 344 10.14 -8.53 2.29
N VAL A 345 11.41 -8.48 1.89
CA VAL A 345 12.53 -8.12 2.76
C VAL A 345 13.37 -7.04 2.07
N GLU A 346 13.69 -5.99 2.80
CA GLU A 346 14.70 -4.99 2.42
C GLU A 346 15.83 -5.01 3.45
N VAL A 347 17.06 -5.21 2.98
CA VAL A 347 18.27 -5.22 3.82
C VAL A 347 19.25 -4.19 3.27
N TYR A 348 19.71 -3.30 4.13
CA TYR A 348 20.75 -2.32 3.80
C TYR A 348 22.13 -2.86 4.21
N GLY A 349 23.17 -2.44 3.48
CA GLY A 349 24.54 -2.92 3.65
C GLY A 349 24.95 -3.97 2.60
N GLY A 350 26.25 -4.29 2.57
CA GLY A 350 26.84 -5.18 1.56
C GLY A 350 26.69 -6.68 1.85
N ASP A 351 26.36 -7.06 3.08
CA ASP A 351 26.43 -8.45 3.56
C ASP A 351 25.04 -9.08 3.75
N ALA A 352 24.10 -8.80 2.86
CA ALA A 352 22.76 -9.39 2.93
C ALA A 352 22.80 -10.91 2.67
N ASN A 353 22.40 -11.69 3.66
CA ASN A 353 22.23 -13.14 3.51
C ASN A 353 20.86 -13.43 2.87
N VAL A 354 20.85 -13.69 1.56
CA VAL A 354 19.64 -13.98 0.79
C VAL A 354 19.35 -15.49 0.82
N PRO A 355 18.15 -15.93 1.25
CA PRO A 355 17.77 -17.34 1.18
C PRO A 355 17.85 -17.88 -0.26
N ALA A 356 18.25 -19.15 -0.41
CA ALA A 356 18.47 -19.76 -1.73
C ALA A 356 17.19 -19.86 -2.58
N ASP A 357 16.04 -19.95 -1.94
CA ASP A 357 14.70 -20.01 -2.54
C ASP A 357 14.04 -18.62 -2.67
N ALA A 358 14.74 -17.55 -2.25
CA ALA A 358 14.22 -16.21 -2.38
C ALA A 358 14.19 -15.74 -3.83
N VAL A 359 13.19 -14.92 -4.11
CA VAL A 359 13.07 -14.17 -5.34
C VAL A 359 13.78 -12.84 -5.16
N LEU A 360 14.87 -12.63 -5.89
CA LEU A 360 15.61 -11.37 -5.86
C LEU A 360 14.95 -10.31 -6.77
N TYR A 361 14.65 -9.14 -6.20
CA TYR A 361 14.18 -7.96 -6.95
C TYR A 361 15.32 -6.99 -7.25
N PHE A 362 16.26 -6.84 -6.31
CA PHE A 362 17.40 -5.95 -6.44
C PHE A 362 18.54 -6.37 -5.50
N GLN A 363 19.79 -6.26 -5.95
CA GLN A 363 20.98 -6.37 -5.13
C GLN A 363 22.11 -5.59 -5.80
N ASP A 364 22.32 -4.36 -5.36
CA ASP A 364 23.40 -3.50 -5.84
C ASP A 364 23.56 -2.28 -4.91
N VAL A 365 24.42 -1.35 -5.29
CA VAL A 365 24.53 -0.02 -4.68
C VAL A 365 23.56 0.93 -5.38
N ASP A 366 22.54 1.37 -4.65
CA ASP A 366 21.63 2.42 -5.09
C ASP A 366 22.24 3.80 -4.85
N GLU A 367 22.01 4.73 -5.77
CA GLU A 367 22.51 6.11 -5.73
C GLU A 367 22.09 6.90 -4.48
N ARG A 368 20.94 6.57 -3.88
CA ARG A 368 20.37 7.27 -2.72
C ARG A 368 20.41 6.41 -1.48
N ALA A 369 20.06 5.14 -1.60
CA ALA A 369 19.98 4.22 -0.48
C ALA A 369 21.32 3.57 -0.13
N GLY A 370 22.35 3.64 -0.99
CA GLY A 370 23.59 2.90 -0.83
C GLY A 370 23.40 1.39 -1.11
N PRO A 371 24.29 0.51 -0.60
CA PRO A 371 24.15 -0.93 -0.73
C PRO A 371 22.80 -1.41 -0.18
N ILE A 372 21.99 -2.06 -1.02
CA ILE A 372 20.66 -2.54 -0.65
C ILE A 372 20.31 -3.82 -1.39
N THR A 373 19.65 -4.73 -0.68
CA THR A 373 19.13 -5.98 -1.21
C THR A 373 17.63 -6.07 -0.94
N LYS A 374 16.84 -6.37 -1.98
CA LYS A 374 15.39 -6.55 -1.90
C LYS A 374 15.00 -7.91 -2.46
N TYR A 375 14.27 -8.70 -1.68
CA TYR A 375 13.79 -10.02 -2.10
C TYR A 375 12.43 -10.35 -1.51
N SER A 376 11.77 -11.38 -2.04
CA SER A 376 10.62 -12.01 -1.40
C SER A 376 10.85 -13.49 -1.15
N THR A 377 10.25 -14.02 -0.10
CA THR A 377 10.21 -15.45 0.19
C THR A 377 8.76 -15.93 0.18
N LEU A 378 8.60 -17.23 -0.05
CA LEU A 378 7.31 -17.90 -0.04
C LEU A 378 7.47 -19.21 0.74
N ALA A 379 6.65 -19.39 1.78
CA ALA A 379 6.54 -20.66 2.48
C ALA A 379 5.14 -21.26 2.23
N PRO A 380 5.07 -22.52 1.75
CA PRO A 380 3.79 -23.19 1.59
C PRO A 380 3.16 -23.45 2.97
N HIS A 381 1.86 -23.17 3.07
CA HIS A 381 1.01 -23.26 4.27
C HIS A 381 1.17 -22.12 5.30
N ALA A 382 0.06 -21.45 5.57
CA ALA A 382 -0.06 -20.52 6.69
C ALA A 382 -0.74 -21.21 7.88
N ASN A 383 -0.04 -22.14 8.55
CA ASN A 383 -0.37 -22.48 9.94
C ASN A 383 0.70 -21.85 10.85
N PRO A 384 0.34 -21.35 12.05
CA PRO A 384 1.29 -20.86 13.05
C PRO A 384 2.23 -21.97 13.54
#